data_AF-A8PSX0-F1
#
_entry.id   AF-A8PSX0-F1
#
_cell.length_a   1.000
_cell.length_b   1.000
_cell.length_c   1.000
_cell.angle_alpha   90.00
_cell.angle_beta   90.00
_cell.angle_gamma   90.00
#
_symmetry.space_group_name_H-M   'P 1'
#
loop_
_entity.id
_entity.type
_entity.pdbx_description
1 polymer ?
#
loop_
_entity_poly.entity_id
_entity_poly.type
_entity_poly.pdbx_seq_one_letter_code
_entity_poly.pdbx_strand_id
1 'polypeptide(L)'
;MTATFDSESELQQAFLQFRDEIDAYHDRRDRLIKTSRDITSLSKKVIFHLHRFSMEHAWPTYDENGQLTQTPANGRLLVSANAKLHEIYDVIRTCAMKEELASETHKPSASMLRYERCIGMSLEELVEAASFLHFLEHNSLIHHEDIQQHLRTPDGHLIMYVSPMRYLLGLCDLNGELMRLAINAAACPDPMHVIERVLSMQRAIYDGTLKSFGREGKMWLLSMSILTHATDTLQPWSH
;
A
#
# COMPACT_ATOMS: atom_id res chain seq x y z
N MET A 1 -55.99 -20.91 31.43
CA MET A 1 -54.93 -19.89 31.27
C MET A 1 -54.11 -20.28 30.06
N THR A 2 -54.56 -19.84 28.88
CA THR A 2 -53.81 -19.95 27.63
C THR A 2 -52.74 -18.87 27.66
N ALA A 3 -51.49 -19.28 27.79
CA ALA A 3 -50.34 -18.41 27.57
C ALA A 3 -50.33 -18.02 26.09
N THR A 4 -51.03 -16.94 25.74
CA THR A 4 -50.84 -16.24 24.48
C THR A 4 -49.49 -15.55 24.60
N PHE A 5 -48.47 -16.20 24.03
CA PHE A 5 -47.10 -15.72 24.02
C PHE A 5 -47.04 -14.25 23.58
N ASP A 6 -46.18 -13.51 24.26
CA ASP A 6 -45.85 -12.09 24.03
C ASP A 6 -45.02 -11.91 22.74
N SER A 7 -45.34 -12.68 21.70
CA SER A 7 -44.53 -12.84 20.49
C SER A 7 -44.43 -11.55 19.69
N GLU A 8 -45.43 -10.68 19.78
CA GLU A 8 -45.41 -9.37 19.12
C GLU A 8 -44.44 -8.40 19.82
N SER A 9 -44.42 -8.40 21.15
CA SER A 9 -43.47 -7.63 21.96
C SER A 9 -42.03 -8.15 21.82
N GLU A 10 -41.84 -9.47 21.88
CA GLU A 10 -40.54 -10.14 21.66
C GLU A 10 -40.02 -9.85 20.24
N LEU A 11 -40.88 -9.91 19.23
CA LEU A 11 -40.52 -9.58 17.85
C LEU A 11 -40.17 -8.09 17.71
N GLN A 12 -40.95 -7.19 18.31
CA GLN A 12 -40.67 -5.76 18.30
C GLN A 12 -39.32 -5.44 18.98
N GLN A 13 -39.02 -6.08 20.11
CA GLN A 13 -37.72 -5.95 20.79
C GLN A 13 -36.58 -6.45 19.91
N ALA A 14 -36.74 -7.60 19.24
CA ALA A 14 -35.74 -8.10 18.30
C ALA A 14 -35.49 -7.11 17.14
N PHE A 15 -36.53 -6.51 16.57
CA PHE A 15 -36.38 -5.51 15.51
C PHE A 15 -35.67 -4.23 16.00
N LEU A 16 -35.92 -3.80 17.24
CA LEU A 16 -35.21 -2.66 17.83
C LEU A 16 -33.72 -2.97 17.99
N GLN A 17 -33.38 -4.18 18.46
CA GLN A 17 -31.98 -4.61 18.54
C GLN A 17 -31.33 -4.66 17.15
N PHE A 18 -31.99 -5.23 16.15
CA PHE A 18 -31.47 -5.26 14.78
C PHE A 18 -31.23 -3.87 14.20
N ARG A 19 -32.14 -2.92 14.45
CA ARG A 19 -31.95 -1.52 14.06
C ARG A 19 -30.69 -0.96 14.69
N ASP A 20 -30.53 -1.10 16.00
CA ASP A 20 -29.40 -0.54 16.74
C ASP A 20 -28.06 -1.16 16.27
N GLU A 21 -28.03 -2.45 15.96
CA GLU A 21 -26.86 -3.12 15.37
C GLU A 21 -26.53 -2.63 13.96
N ILE A 22 -27.54 -2.40 13.12
CA ILE A 22 -27.37 -1.87 11.74
C ILE A 22 -26.86 -0.43 11.78
N ASP A 23 -27.40 0.40 12.67
CA ASP A 23 -26.99 1.80 12.82
C ASP A 23 -25.54 1.89 13.32
N ALA A 24 -25.18 1.11 14.34
CA ALA A 24 -23.80 1.02 14.81
C ALA A 24 -22.83 0.54 13.70
N TYR A 25 -23.27 -0.40 12.87
CA TYR A 25 -22.49 -0.87 11.72
C TYR A 25 -22.27 0.24 10.69
N HIS A 26 -23.29 1.02 10.34
CA HIS A 26 -23.19 2.13 9.39
C HIS A 26 -22.31 3.25 9.92
N ASP A 27 -22.47 3.62 11.19
CA ASP A 27 -21.66 4.65 11.83
C ASP A 27 -20.17 4.27 11.83
N ARG A 28 -19.85 3.02 12.16
CA ARG A 28 -18.48 2.50 12.09
C ARG A 28 -17.94 2.53 10.66
N ARG A 29 -18.73 2.06 9.68
CA ARG A 29 -18.37 2.11 8.26
C ARG A 29 -18.03 3.53 7.80
N ASP A 30 -18.83 4.52 8.17
CA ASP A 30 -18.62 5.91 7.75
C ASP A 30 -17.33 6.50 8.36
N ARG A 31 -17.00 6.18 9.61
CA ARG A 31 -15.73 6.59 10.24
C ARG A 31 -14.53 5.95 9.57
N LEU A 32 -14.63 4.66 9.20
CA LEU A 32 -13.57 3.96 8.47
C LEU A 32 -13.36 4.54 7.08
N ILE A 33 -14.43 4.84 6.34
CA ILE A 33 -14.34 5.47 5.01
C ILE A 33 -13.69 6.86 5.10
N LYS A 34 -14.02 7.66 6.12
CA LYS A 34 -13.38 8.97 6.34
C LYS A 34 -11.88 8.81 6.55
N THR A 35 -11.48 7.93 7.46
CA THR A 35 -10.06 7.68 7.74
C THR A 35 -9.33 7.14 6.51
N SER A 36 -9.97 6.24 5.74
CA SER A 36 -9.42 5.71 4.49
C SER A 36 -9.09 6.84 3.51
N ARG A 37 -9.95 7.86 3.38
CA ARG A 37 -9.69 9.01 2.50
C ARG A 37 -8.50 9.85 3.00
N ASP A 38 -8.37 10.02 4.31
CA ASP A 38 -7.26 10.76 4.91
C ASP A 38 -5.92 10.03 4.65
N ILE A 39 -5.87 8.72 4.89
CA ILE A 39 -4.71 7.87 4.60
C ILE A 39 -4.34 7.96 3.12
N THR A 40 -5.29 7.79 2.20
CA THR A 40 -5.04 7.94 0.76
C THR A 40 -4.48 9.33 0.42
N SER A 41 -5.03 10.40 1.00
CA SER A 41 -4.52 11.76 0.77
C SER A 41 -3.09 11.93 1.27
N LEU A 42 -2.76 11.38 2.44
CA LEU A 42 -1.41 11.43 3.00
C LEU A 42 -0.42 10.61 2.17
N SER A 43 -0.78 9.40 1.74
CA SER A 43 0.05 8.56 0.87
C SER A 43 0.36 9.28 -0.46
N LYS A 44 -0.62 9.92 -1.08
CA LYS A 44 -0.40 10.76 -2.28
C LYS A 44 0.58 11.88 -2.03
N LYS A 45 0.49 12.56 -0.87
CA LYS A 45 1.44 13.61 -0.49
C LYS A 45 2.87 13.06 -0.35
N VAL A 46 3.03 11.84 0.15
CA VAL A 46 4.33 11.15 0.18
C VAL A 46 4.82 10.88 -1.24
N ILE A 47 3.99 10.30 -2.10
CA ILE A 47 4.34 10.02 -3.51
C ILE A 47 4.77 11.31 -4.23
N PHE A 48 3.98 12.38 -4.17
CA PHE A 48 4.33 13.67 -4.77
C PHE A 48 5.60 14.29 -4.18
N HIS A 49 5.88 14.05 -2.90
CA HIS A 49 7.11 14.49 -2.27
C HIS A 49 8.32 13.71 -2.82
N LEU A 50 8.17 12.41 -3.04
CA LEU A 50 9.21 11.53 -3.62
C LEU A 50 9.55 11.88 -5.06
N HIS A 51 8.59 12.35 -5.86
CA HIS A 51 8.86 12.83 -7.23
C HIS A 51 9.77 14.06 -7.31
N ARG A 52 10.11 14.69 -6.19
CA ARG A 52 11.11 15.77 -6.14
C ARG A 52 12.53 15.25 -5.98
N PHE A 53 12.71 13.93 -5.90
CA PHE A 53 14.00 13.30 -5.87
C PHE A 53 14.79 13.68 -7.12
N SER A 54 15.95 14.31 -6.92
CA SER A 54 16.78 14.77 -8.05
C SER A 54 17.62 13.61 -8.59
N MET A 55 17.52 13.39 -9.90
CA MET A 55 18.32 12.44 -10.68
C MET A 55 19.48 13.13 -11.42
N GLU A 56 19.71 14.42 -11.15
CA GLU A 56 20.82 15.18 -11.75
C GLU A 56 22.19 14.65 -11.32
N HIS A 57 22.24 14.02 -10.14
CA HIS A 57 23.42 13.37 -9.60
C HIS A 57 23.19 11.86 -9.57
N ALA A 58 24.28 11.08 -9.59
CA ALA A 58 24.21 9.62 -9.59
C ALA A 58 23.24 9.09 -8.52
N TRP A 59 22.49 8.03 -8.89
CA TRP A 59 21.57 7.35 -7.98
C TRP A 59 22.28 6.96 -6.67
N PRO A 60 21.60 6.96 -5.51
CA PRO A 60 22.21 6.55 -4.25
C PRO A 60 22.98 5.22 -4.38
N THR A 61 24.26 5.25 -4.04
CA THR A 61 25.12 4.06 -4.01
C THR A 61 25.63 3.83 -2.60
N TYR A 62 25.92 2.58 -2.24
CA TYR A 62 26.66 2.31 -1.02
C TYR A 62 28.16 2.45 -1.32
N ASP A 63 28.88 3.13 -0.44
CA ASP A 63 30.34 3.17 -0.50
C ASP A 63 30.94 1.83 -0.03
N GLU A 64 32.27 1.74 -0.06
CA GLU A 64 33.04 0.58 0.40
C GLU A 64 32.80 0.20 1.87
N ASN A 65 32.27 1.12 2.68
CA ASN A 65 31.96 0.92 4.09
C ASN A 65 30.47 0.59 4.33
N GLY A 66 29.68 0.46 3.26
CA GLY A 66 28.24 0.23 3.36
C GLY A 66 27.45 1.49 3.74
N GLN A 67 28.01 2.68 3.55
CA GLN A 67 27.32 3.95 3.79
C GLN A 67 26.67 4.47 2.51
N LEU A 68 25.39 4.86 2.62
CA LEU A 68 24.64 5.41 1.49
C LEU A 68 25.18 6.78 1.08
N THR A 69 25.77 6.84 -0.11
CA THR A 69 26.24 8.05 -0.79
C THR A 69 25.12 8.62 -1.64
N GLN A 70 24.61 9.78 -1.24
CA GLN A 70 23.59 10.53 -1.99
C GLN A 70 23.73 12.03 -1.75
N THR A 71 23.06 12.84 -2.56
CA THR A 71 23.08 14.29 -2.34
C THR A 71 22.43 14.64 -1.00
N PRO A 72 22.93 15.67 -0.28
CA PRO A 72 22.29 16.11 0.96
C PRO A 72 20.82 16.51 0.80
N ALA A 73 20.44 16.97 -0.40
CA ALA A 73 19.05 17.30 -0.74
C ALA A 73 18.16 16.04 -0.79
N ASN A 74 18.59 14.99 -1.49
CA ASN A 74 17.87 13.73 -1.55
C ASN A 74 17.81 13.07 -0.16
N GLY A 75 18.90 13.11 0.61
CA GLY A 75 18.89 12.62 2.00
C GLY A 75 17.83 13.29 2.88
N ARG A 76 17.73 14.63 2.84
CA ARG A 76 16.68 15.36 3.59
C ARG A 76 15.27 15.04 3.11
N LEU A 77 15.10 14.87 1.79
CA LEU A 77 13.82 14.49 1.20
C LEU A 77 13.38 13.11 1.69
N LEU A 78 14.27 12.11 1.68
CA LEU A 78 13.96 10.75 2.12
C LEU A 78 13.67 10.69 3.63
N VAL A 79 14.44 11.39 4.46
CA VAL A 79 14.13 11.52 5.91
C VAL A 79 12.74 12.13 6.11
N SER A 80 12.42 13.18 5.36
CA SER A 80 11.11 13.82 5.43
C SER A 80 9.98 12.96 4.88
N ALA A 81 10.26 12.09 3.91
CA ALA A 81 9.29 11.12 3.39
C ALA A 81 9.02 9.99 4.40
N ASN A 82 10.06 9.45 5.04
CA ASN A 82 9.93 8.45 6.11
C ASN A 82 9.09 8.98 7.27
N ALA A 83 9.32 10.21 7.71
CA ALA A 83 8.52 10.82 8.78
C ALA A 83 7.03 10.88 8.41
N LYS A 84 6.70 11.33 7.20
CA LYS A 84 5.30 11.36 6.71
C LYS A 84 4.71 9.97 6.55
N LEU A 85 5.50 8.97 6.14
CA LEU A 85 5.04 7.59 6.03
C LEU A 85 4.74 6.99 7.41
N HIS A 86 5.56 7.29 8.43
CA HIS A 86 5.30 6.90 9.82
C HIS A 86 4.02 7.53 10.37
N GLU A 87 3.73 8.80 10.06
CA GLU A 87 2.46 9.43 10.42
C GLU A 87 1.26 8.66 9.84
N ILE A 88 1.36 8.13 8.62
CA ILE A 88 0.30 7.30 8.02
C ILE A 88 0.09 6.01 8.81
N TYR A 89 1.17 5.32 9.16
CA TYR A 89 1.08 4.13 10.02
C TYR A 89 0.41 4.44 11.35
N ASP A 90 0.71 5.59 11.97
CA ASP A 90 0.09 6.02 13.23
C ASP A 90 -1.41 6.30 13.09
N VAL A 91 -1.84 6.91 11.99
CA VAL A 91 -3.27 7.10 11.67
C VAL A 91 -3.97 5.75 11.55
N ILE A 92 -3.37 4.79 10.85
CA ILE A 92 -3.93 3.43 10.68
C ILE A 92 -4.02 2.73 12.04
N ARG A 93 -2.97 2.78 12.86
CA ARG A 93 -2.98 2.15 14.20
C ARG A 93 -4.06 2.75 15.08
N THR A 94 -4.14 4.08 15.12
CA THR A 94 -5.15 4.80 15.91
C THR A 94 -6.57 4.40 15.50
N CYS A 95 -6.83 4.35 14.19
CA CYS A 95 -8.10 3.93 13.63
C CYS A 95 -8.45 2.47 13.98
N ALA A 96 -7.49 1.57 13.78
CA ALA A 96 -7.68 0.15 14.06
C ALA A 96 -7.97 -0.14 15.54
N MET A 97 -7.32 0.58 16.46
CA MET A 97 -7.59 0.45 17.89
C MET A 97 -8.96 1.04 18.25
N LYS A 98 -9.29 2.23 17.73
CA LYS A 98 -10.54 2.92 18.02
C LYS A 98 -11.77 2.17 17.50
N GLU A 99 -11.66 1.52 16.34
CA GLU A 99 -12.76 0.79 15.71
C GLU A 99 -12.70 -0.73 15.97
N GLU A 100 -11.89 -1.16 16.94
CA GLU A 100 -11.78 -2.55 17.40
C GLU A 100 -11.50 -3.53 16.24
N LEU A 101 -10.58 -3.15 15.37
CA LEU A 101 -10.15 -3.97 14.23
C LEU A 101 -9.01 -4.91 14.61
N ALA A 102 -8.17 -4.53 15.57
CA ALA A 102 -6.99 -5.28 15.99
C ALA A 102 -7.34 -6.72 16.42
N SER A 103 -6.39 -7.63 16.24
CA SER A 103 -6.50 -9.06 16.56
C SER A 103 -5.33 -9.46 17.45
N GLU A 104 -5.62 -10.17 18.54
CA GLU A 104 -4.63 -10.78 19.44
C GLU A 104 -3.89 -11.96 18.79
N THR A 105 -4.21 -12.29 17.54
CA THR A 105 -3.54 -13.35 16.78
C THR A 105 -2.86 -12.77 15.54
N HIS A 106 -2.03 -13.57 14.88
CA HIS A 106 -1.48 -13.23 13.57
C HIS A 106 -2.52 -13.25 12.43
N LYS A 107 -3.78 -13.61 12.71
CA LYS A 107 -4.86 -13.68 11.71
C LYS A 107 -5.78 -12.46 11.83
N PRO A 108 -6.35 -11.99 10.72
CA PRO A 108 -7.31 -10.89 10.74
C PRO A 108 -8.54 -11.23 11.59
N SER A 109 -9.02 -10.25 12.36
CA SER A 109 -10.26 -10.38 13.13
C SER A 109 -11.49 -10.40 12.20
N ALA A 110 -12.61 -10.91 12.70
CA ALA A 110 -13.88 -10.86 11.96
C ALA A 110 -14.29 -9.41 11.62
N SER A 111 -14.03 -8.46 12.53
CA SER A 111 -14.27 -7.03 12.31
C SER A 111 -13.44 -6.50 11.14
N MET A 112 -12.14 -6.80 11.12
CA MET A 112 -11.24 -6.40 10.04
C MET A 112 -11.67 -6.94 8.68
N LEU A 113 -12.07 -8.21 8.60
CA LEU A 113 -12.58 -8.82 7.36
C LEU A 113 -13.90 -8.19 6.93
N ARG A 114 -14.79 -7.91 7.87
CA ARG A 114 -16.10 -7.29 7.59
C ARG A 114 -15.96 -5.89 7.00
N TYR A 115 -14.98 -5.11 7.48
CA TYR A 115 -14.75 -3.75 7.04
C TYR A 115 -13.60 -3.56 6.05
N GLU A 116 -13.02 -4.64 5.54
CA GLU A 116 -11.88 -4.63 4.62
C GLU A 116 -12.09 -3.65 3.46
N ARG A 117 -13.27 -3.67 2.84
CA ARG A 117 -13.61 -2.81 1.69
C ARG A 117 -13.65 -1.32 2.04
N CYS A 118 -13.80 -0.97 3.31
CA CYS A 118 -13.87 0.42 3.75
C CYS A 118 -12.48 1.07 3.84
N ILE A 119 -11.43 0.27 4.07
CA ILE A 119 -10.06 0.77 4.28
C ILE A 119 -9.06 0.25 3.26
N GLY A 120 -9.38 -0.84 2.55
CA GLY A 120 -8.43 -1.55 1.70
C GLY A 120 -7.82 -0.71 0.58
N MET A 121 -8.58 0.22 -0.02
CA MET A 121 -8.05 1.15 -1.02
C MET A 121 -6.97 2.07 -0.44
N SER A 122 -7.09 2.47 0.83
CA SER A 122 -6.05 3.26 1.47
C SER A 122 -4.80 2.45 1.81
N LEU A 123 -4.94 1.14 1.99
CA LEU A 123 -3.80 0.23 2.18
C LEU A 123 -3.04 0.02 0.86
N GLU A 124 -3.72 -0.01 -0.28
CA GLU A 124 -3.08 -0.04 -1.61
C GLU A 124 -2.21 1.19 -1.82
N GLU A 125 -2.76 2.38 -1.57
CA GLU A 125 -2.04 3.65 -1.72
C GLU A 125 -0.87 3.76 -0.71
N LEU A 126 -1.03 3.23 0.51
CA LEU A 126 0.08 3.10 1.46
C LEU A 126 1.20 2.20 0.90
N VAL A 127 0.84 1.04 0.34
CA VAL A 127 1.81 0.10 -0.25
C VAL A 127 2.55 0.77 -1.39
N GLU A 128 1.85 1.48 -2.27
CA GLU A 128 2.45 2.26 -3.35
C GLU A 128 3.48 3.27 -2.81
N ALA A 129 3.07 4.11 -1.84
CA ALA A 129 3.95 5.12 -1.24
C ALA A 129 5.17 4.50 -0.54
N ALA A 130 4.97 3.44 0.26
CA ALA A 130 6.05 2.75 0.97
C ALA A 130 7.02 2.07 0.00
N SER A 131 6.49 1.43 -1.05
CA SER A 131 7.31 0.77 -2.06
C SER A 131 8.10 1.76 -2.89
N PHE A 132 7.51 2.92 -3.21
CA PHE A 132 8.22 3.96 -3.94
C PHE A 132 9.36 4.57 -3.12
N LEU A 133 9.12 4.84 -1.83
CA LEU A 133 10.17 5.28 -0.91
C LEU A 133 11.30 4.25 -0.82
N HIS A 134 10.95 2.98 -0.58
CA HIS A 134 11.92 1.92 -0.44
C HIS A 134 12.74 1.70 -1.73
N PHE A 135 12.13 1.85 -2.91
CA PHE A 135 12.83 1.80 -4.19
C PHE A 135 13.90 2.90 -4.31
N LEU A 136 13.57 4.14 -3.94
CA LEU A 136 14.52 5.25 -3.99
C LEU A 136 15.68 5.09 -3.00
N GLU A 137 15.45 4.44 -1.87
CA GLU A 137 16.46 4.19 -0.84
C GLU A 137 17.36 2.99 -1.13
N HIS A 138 16.76 1.88 -1.58
CA HIS A 138 17.42 0.57 -1.61
C HIS A 138 17.56 -0.01 -3.02
N ASN A 139 16.92 0.59 -4.02
CA ASN A 139 16.85 0.06 -5.38
C ASN A 139 16.34 -1.39 -5.43
N SER A 140 15.40 -1.71 -4.54
CA SER A 140 14.78 -3.03 -4.39
C SER A 140 13.29 -2.90 -4.14
N LEU A 141 12.56 -4.00 -4.29
CA LEU A 141 11.15 -4.09 -3.93
C LEU A 141 11.02 -4.39 -2.44
N ILE A 142 10.25 -3.57 -1.73
CA ILE A 142 9.93 -3.83 -0.31
C ILE A 142 9.10 -5.11 -0.20
N HIS A 143 9.40 -5.98 0.77
CA HIS A 143 8.61 -7.19 0.95
C HIS A 143 7.28 -6.91 1.66
N HIS A 144 6.29 -7.76 1.39
CA HIS A 144 4.98 -7.68 2.05
C HIS A 144 5.09 -7.73 3.57
N GLU A 145 5.97 -8.59 4.12
CA GLU A 145 6.14 -8.70 5.58
C GLU A 145 6.76 -7.43 6.18
N ASP A 146 7.63 -6.72 5.47
CA ASP A 146 8.22 -5.46 5.96
C ASP A 146 7.12 -4.40 6.14
N ILE A 147 6.17 -4.31 5.21
CA ILE A 147 5.00 -3.45 5.34
C ILE A 147 4.10 -3.94 6.48
N GLN A 148 3.84 -5.25 6.55
CA GLN A 148 2.96 -5.84 7.55
C GLN A 148 3.50 -5.67 8.97
N GLN A 149 4.83 -5.69 9.16
CA GLN A 149 5.49 -5.52 10.46
C GLN A 149 5.22 -4.16 11.08
N HIS A 150 5.07 -3.10 10.26
CA HIS A 150 4.67 -1.78 10.75
C HIS A 150 3.25 -1.78 11.35
N LEU A 151 2.42 -2.74 10.98
CA LEU A 151 1.02 -2.87 11.42
C LEU A 151 0.83 -4.05 12.37
N ARG A 152 1.90 -4.46 13.06
CA ARG A 152 1.88 -5.38 14.20
C ARG A 152 2.28 -4.66 15.48
N THR A 153 1.85 -5.18 16.62
CA THR A 153 2.43 -4.81 17.91
C THR A 153 3.80 -5.51 18.07
N PRO A 154 4.64 -5.06 19.02
CA PRO A 154 5.89 -5.75 19.35
C PRO A 154 5.68 -7.23 19.73
N ASP A 155 4.54 -7.56 20.34
CA ASP A 155 4.17 -8.93 20.74
C ASP A 155 3.62 -9.77 19.57
N GLY A 156 3.56 -9.21 18.37
CA GLY A 156 3.12 -9.91 17.14
C GLY A 156 1.62 -9.85 16.86
N HIS A 157 0.82 -9.20 17.72
CA HIS A 157 -0.61 -8.99 17.50
C HIS A 157 -0.85 -8.11 16.26
N LEU A 158 -1.89 -8.43 15.50
CA LEU A 158 -2.16 -7.77 14.23
C LEU A 158 -3.04 -6.53 14.45
N ILE A 159 -2.50 -5.35 14.19
CA ILE A 159 -3.24 -4.08 14.29
C ILE A 159 -4.10 -3.90 13.04
N MET A 160 -3.49 -4.03 11.86
CA MET A 160 -4.17 -3.97 10.57
C MET A 160 -3.55 -4.99 9.61
N TYR A 161 -4.40 -5.72 8.90
CA TYR A 161 -3.96 -6.71 7.91
C TYR A 161 -3.87 -6.08 6.53
N VAL A 162 -2.67 -6.08 5.97
CA VAL A 162 -2.48 -5.80 4.54
C VAL A 162 -2.60 -7.15 3.85
N SER A 163 -3.70 -7.41 3.15
CA SER A 163 -3.82 -8.68 2.44
C SER A 163 -2.81 -8.75 1.29
N PRO A 164 -2.36 -9.96 0.89
CA PRO A 164 -1.49 -10.12 -0.28
C PRO A 164 -2.09 -9.47 -1.54
N MET A 165 -3.41 -9.48 -1.68
CA MET A 165 -4.11 -8.82 -2.78
C MET A 165 -3.92 -7.29 -2.73
N ARG A 166 -4.11 -6.64 -1.57
CA ARG A 166 -3.89 -5.18 -1.44
C ARG A 166 -2.44 -4.79 -1.67
N TYR A 167 -1.51 -5.64 -1.24
CA TYR A 167 -0.09 -5.44 -1.55
C TYR A 167 0.17 -5.47 -3.06
N LEU A 168 -0.34 -6.49 -3.75
CA LEU A 168 -0.13 -6.63 -5.20
C LEU A 168 -0.80 -5.51 -5.99
N LEU A 169 -2.00 -5.07 -5.59
CA LEU A 169 -2.69 -3.94 -6.23
C LEU A 169 -1.91 -2.62 -6.04
N GLY A 170 -1.37 -2.35 -4.84
CA GLY A 170 -0.50 -1.19 -4.63
C GLY A 170 0.81 -1.24 -5.43
N LEU A 171 1.38 -2.44 -5.66
CA LEU A 171 2.54 -2.61 -6.55
C LEU A 171 2.19 -2.36 -8.02
N CYS A 172 0.97 -2.69 -8.44
CA CYS A 172 0.53 -2.41 -9.80
C CYS A 172 0.39 -0.89 -10.03
N ASP A 173 -0.10 -0.14 -9.04
CA ASP A 173 -0.20 1.32 -9.13
C ASP A 173 1.19 1.99 -9.10
N LEU A 174 2.10 1.49 -8.25
CA LEU A 174 3.53 1.89 -8.22
C LEU A 174 4.18 1.89 -9.61
N ASN A 175 3.79 0.98 -10.49
CA ASN A 175 4.33 0.92 -11.84
C ASN A 175 4.14 2.24 -12.61
N GLY A 176 3.00 2.91 -12.43
CA GLY A 176 2.74 4.23 -13.02
C GLY A 176 3.67 5.30 -12.46
N GLU A 177 3.98 5.23 -11.17
CA GLU A 177 4.90 6.14 -10.49
C GLU A 177 6.36 5.94 -10.93
N LEU A 178 6.78 4.69 -11.13
CA LEU A 178 8.09 4.35 -11.69
C LEU A 178 8.25 4.85 -13.13
N MET A 179 7.21 4.73 -13.95
CA MET A 179 7.22 5.30 -15.29
C MET A 179 7.30 6.82 -15.28
N ARG A 180 6.56 7.48 -14.40
CA ARG A 180 6.65 8.93 -14.21
C ARG A 180 8.07 9.35 -13.80
N LEU A 181 8.70 8.59 -12.93
CA LEU A 181 10.10 8.81 -12.54
C LEU A 181 11.05 8.70 -13.74
N ALA A 182 10.93 7.64 -14.55
CA ALA A 182 11.76 7.43 -15.73
C ALA A 182 11.60 8.55 -16.77
N ILE A 183 10.37 9.01 -17.01
CA ILE A 183 10.10 10.12 -17.93
C ILE A 183 10.76 11.41 -17.41
N ASN A 184 10.65 11.71 -16.12
CA ASN A 184 11.30 12.88 -15.53
C ASN A 184 12.84 12.76 -15.59
N ALA A 185 13.37 11.56 -15.45
CA ALA A 185 14.81 11.29 -15.53
C ALA A 185 15.38 11.42 -16.96
N ALA A 186 14.55 11.34 -18.00
CA ALA A 186 15.00 11.50 -19.39
C ALA A 186 15.67 12.85 -19.67
N ALA A 187 15.42 13.86 -18.83
CA ALA A 187 16.05 15.18 -18.90
C ALA A 187 17.38 15.28 -18.12
N CYS A 188 17.79 14.23 -17.41
CA CYS A 188 19.01 14.22 -16.60
C CYS A 188 20.25 13.84 -17.42
N PRO A 189 21.48 14.13 -16.94
CA PRO A 189 22.71 13.85 -17.68
C PRO A 189 22.95 12.37 -18.00
N ASP A 190 22.50 11.47 -17.13
CA ASP A 190 22.59 10.02 -17.30
C ASP A 190 21.20 9.36 -17.10
N PRO A 191 20.33 9.43 -18.12
CA PRO A 191 18.96 8.92 -18.02
C PRO A 191 18.92 7.39 -18.06
N MET A 192 19.91 6.75 -18.71
CA MET A 192 19.92 5.30 -18.91
C MET A 192 20.05 4.54 -17.60
N HIS A 193 20.90 5.00 -16.69
CA HIS A 193 21.05 4.39 -15.37
C HIS A 193 19.75 4.37 -14.56
N VAL A 194 18.93 5.43 -14.65
CA VAL A 194 17.62 5.48 -13.99
C VAL A 194 16.62 4.55 -14.66
N ILE A 195 16.59 4.56 -15.99
CA ILE A 195 15.69 3.72 -16.80
C ILE A 195 15.96 2.24 -16.52
N GLU A 196 17.23 1.81 -16.49
CA GLU A 196 17.61 0.42 -16.20
C GLU A 196 17.12 -0.05 -14.82
N ARG A 197 17.23 0.81 -13.80
CA ARG A 197 16.72 0.53 -12.45
C ARG A 197 15.20 0.40 -12.41
N VAL A 198 14.50 1.33 -13.07
CA VAL A 198 13.03 1.27 -13.21
C VAL A 198 12.62 -0.03 -13.89
N LEU A 199 13.26 -0.40 -15.00
CA LEU A 199 12.96 -1.63 -15.72
C LEU A 199 13.25 -2.89 -14.91
N SER A 200 14.35 -2.89 -14.15
CA SER A 200 14.68 -3.98 -13.22
C SER A 200 13.58 -4.15 -12.17
N MET A 201 13.11 -3.06 -11.58
CA MET A 201 12.01 -3.07 -10.62
C MET A 201 10.69 -3.56 -11.26
N GLN A 202 10.33 -3.05 -12.45
CA GLN A 202 9.13 -3.47 -13.15
C GLN A 202 9.12 -4.96 -13.47
N ARG A 203 10.27 -5.52 -13.88
CA ARG A 203 10.45 -6.96 -14.08
C ARG A 203 10.28 -7.74 -12.79
N ALA A 204 10.83 -7.25 -11.67
CA ALA A 204 10.66 -7.89 -10.37
C ALA A 204 9.18 -7.93 -9.93
N ILE A 205 8.43 -6.84 -10.14
CA ILE A 205 6.99 -6.77 -9.87
C ILE A 205 6.21 -7.75 -10.77
N TYR A 206 6.53 -7.77 -12.08
CA TYR A 206 5.91 -8.67 -13.05
C TYR A 206 6.12 -10.14 -12.70
N ASP A 207 7.38 -10.54 -12.45
CA ASP A 207 7.73 -11.91 -12.11
C ASP A 207 7.11 -12.35 -10.77
N GLY A 208 7.07 -11.46 -9.78
CA GLY A 208 6.41 -11.69 -8.50
C GLY A 208 4.90 -11.92 -8.67
N THR A 209 4.25 -11.09 -9.49
CA THR A 209 2.81 -11.17 -9.78
C THR A 209 2.46 -12.44 -10.55
N LEU A 210 3.26 -12.79 -11.57
CA LEU A 210 3.09 -14.02 -12.34
C LEU A 210 3.24 -15.27 -11.48
N LYS A 211 4.25 -15.33 -10.62
CA LYS A 211 4.45 -16.47 -9.70
C LYS A 211 3.27 -16.64 -8.75
N SER A 212 2.65 -15.53 -8.33
CA SER A 212 1.55 -15.53 -7.34
C SER A 212 0.20 -15.90 -7.96
N PHE A 213 -0.07 -15.54 -9.22
CA PHE A 213 -1.39 -15.70 -9.85
C PHE A 213 -1.42 -16.53 -11.14
N GLY A 214 -0.29 -17.06 -11.61
CA GLY A 214 -0.22 -17.92 -12.79
C GLY A 214 -0.80 -17.27 -14.06
N ARG A 215 -1.65 -17.99 -14.80
CA ARG A 215 -2.30 -17.48 -16.03
C ARG A 215 -3.32 -16.38 -15.78
N GLU A 216 -3.95 -16.35 -14.60
CA GLU A 216 -4.89 -15.28 -14.24
C GLU A 216 -4.15 -13.98 -13.98
N GLY A 217 -2.93 -14.04 -13.43
CA GLY A 217 -2.04 -12.88 -13.27
C GLY A 217 -1.79 -12.16 -14.59
N LYS A 218 -1.63 -12.88 -15.71
CA LYS A 218 -1.51 -12.26 -17.04
C LYS A 218 -2.74 -11.45 -17.44
N MET A 219 -3.95 -11.91 -17.09
CA MET A 219 -5.19 -11.22 -17.38
C MET A 219 -5.33 -9.93 -16.55
N TRP A 220 -4.92 -9.95 -15.28
CA TRP A 220 -4.83 -8.76 -14.44
C TRP A 220 -3.81 -7.75 -14.97
N LEU A 221 -2.64 -8.24 -15.39
CA LEU A 221 -1.57 -7.44 -16.01
C LEU A 221 -1.97 -6.88 -17.38
N LEU A 222 -2.81 -7.59 -18.16
CA LEU A 222 -3.36 -7.15 -19.45
C LEU A 222 -4.52 -6.15 -19.30
N SER A 223 -5.37 -6.32 -18.28
CA SER A 223 -6.41 -5.33 -17.92
C SER A 223 -5.80 -4.04 -17.37
N MET A 224 -4.59 -4.12 -16.79
CA MET A 224 -3.73 -2.99 -16.41
C MET A 224 -2.62 -2.78 -17.46
N SER A 225 -3.03 -2.54 -18.71
CA SER A 225 -2.32 -2.43 -20.01
C SER A 225 -0.90 -1.81 -20.08
N ILE A 226 -0.35 -1.34 -18.98
CA ILE A 226 0.92 -0.62 -18.83
C ILE A 226 2.13 -1.57 -18.79
N LEU A 227 2.02 -2.77 -18.20
CA LEU A 227 3.18 -3.66 -17.98
C LEU A 227 3.65 -4.39 -19.25
N THR A 228 2.75 -4.71 -20.19
CA THR A 228 3.09 -5.44 -21.42
C THR A 228 3.86 -4.59 -22.43
N HIS A 229 3.57 -3.30 -22.53
CA HIS A 229 4.23 -2.42 -23.51
C HIS A 229 5.65 -2.01 -23.10
N ALA A 230 5.93 -1.94 -21.79
CA ALA A 230 7.26 -1.58 -21.28
C ALA A 230 8.30 -2.69 -21.51
N THR A 231 7.90 -3.96 -21.52
CA THR A 231 8.82 -5.08 -21.77
C THR A 231 9.12 -5.27 -23.26
N ASP A 232 8.14 -5.02 -24.13
CA ASP A 232 8.26 -5.27 -25.57
C ASP A 232 9.08 -4.20 -26.30
N THR A 233 9.16 -2.99 -25.75
CA THR A 233 9.91 -1.86 -26.35
C THR A 233 11.43 -1.94 -26.20
N LEU A 234 11.96 -2.89 -25.41
CA LEU A 234 13.39 -3.01 -25.10
C LEU A 234 14.11 -4.19 -25.77
N GLN A 235 13.39 -5.06 -26.49
CA GLN A 235 14.04 -6.07 -27.32
C GLN A 235 14.88 -5.55 -28.51
N PRO A 236 14.72 -4.33 -29.07
CA PRO A 236 15.50 -3.96 -30.26
C PRO A 236 16.96 -3.59 -29.98
N TRP A 237 17.38 -3.41 -28.73
CA TRP A 237 18.73 -2.91 -28.38
C TRP A 237 19.68 -3.99 -27.85
N SER A 238 19.51 -5.23 -28.31
CA SER A 238 20.39 -6.36 -27.96
C SER A 238 21.09 -6.97 -29.18
N HIS A 239 21.70 -6.11 -30.01
CA HIS A 239 22.66 -6.49 -31.05
C HIS A 239 23.83 -5.51 -31.10
#